data_AF-A0A8T7I106-F1
#
_entry.id   AF-A0A8T7I106-F1
#
_cell.length_a   1.000
_cell.length_b   1.000
_cell.length_c   1.000
_cell.angle_alpha   90.00
_cell.angle_beta   90.00
_cell.angle_gamma   90.00
#
_symmetry.space_group_name_H-M   'P 1'
#
loop_
_entity.id
_entity.type
_entity.pdbx_description
1 polymer ?
#
loop_
_entity_poly.entity_id
_entity_poly.type
_entity_poly.pdbx_seq_one_letter_code
_entity_poly.pdbx_strand_id
1 'polypeptide(L)'
;EVNKTFPLYFRLLQLVIEQAIDWQLTSVSFGRTALEPKANLGALPVETFVWARHRLSMVNFFIRKLFRNIPFEDAPERNARKKVAPQGE
;
A
#
# COMPACT_ATOMS: atom_id res chain seq x y z
N GLU A 1 5.01 20.30 -0.85
CA GLU A 1 6.09 20.73 -1.76
C GLU A 1 7.47 20.27 -1.33
N VAL A 2 7.85 20.38 -0.04
CA VAL A 2 9.16 19.93 0.48
C VAL A 2 9.53 18.49 0.06
N ASN A 3 8.57 17.56 0.08
CA ASN A 3 8.83 16.16 -0.30
C ASN A 3 9.10 15.94 -1.80
N LYS A 4 8.68 16.89 -2.66
CA LYS A 4 9.02 16.90 -4.10
C LYS A 4 10.47 17.35 -4.32
N THR A 5 10.99 18.21 -3.46
CA THR A 5 12.35 18.74 -3.51
C THR A 5 13.34 17.83 -2.79
N PHE A 6 12.94 17.29 -1.65
CA PHE A 6 13.72 16.36 -0.84
C PHE A 6 12.87 15.12 -0.58
N PRO A 7 13.25 13.92 -1.07
CA PRO A 7 12.44 12.71 -0.94
C PRO A 7 12.51 12.11 0.48
N LEU A 8 12.24 12.92 1.50
CA LEU A 8 12.34 12.59 2.92
C LEU A 8 11.44 11.42 3.29
N TYR A 9 10.21 11.40 2.76
CA TYR A 9 9.30 10.29 3.02
C TYR A 9 9.80 8.99 2.39
N PHE A 10 10.32 9.04 1.17
CA PHE A 10 10.88 7.86 0.51
C PHE A 10 12.10 7.34 1.28
N ARG A 11 12.97 8.24 1.76
CA ARG A 11 14.11 7.88 2.62
C ARG A 11 13.66 7.26 3.94
N LEU A 12 12.61 7.79 4.58
CA LEU A 12 12.04 7.21 5.78
C LEU A 12 11.57 5.77 5.55
N LEU A 13 10.86 5.51 4.45
CA LEU A 13 10.43 4.15 4.10
C LEU A 13 11.63 3.21 3.90
N GLN A 14 12.70 3.67 3.26
CA GLN A 14 13.93 2.88 3.10
C GLN A 14 14.58 2.54 4.45
N LEU A 15 14.66 3.49 5.38
CA LEU A 15 15.22 3.26 6.72
C LEU A 15 14.41 2.21 7.50
N VAL A 16 13.09 2.18 7.33
CA VAL A 16 12.23 1.14 7.93
C VAL A 16 12.54 -0.24 7.34
N ILE A 17 12.83 -0.33 6.03
CA ILE A 17 13.24 -1.60 5.39
C ILE A 17 14.59 -2.04 5.93
N GLU A 18 15.56 -1.13 6.01
CA GLU A 18 16.91 -1.39 6.54
C GLU A 18 16.81 -1.95 7.96
N GLN A 19 16.04 -1.29 8.83
CA GLN A 19 15.80 -1.76 10.19
C GLN A 19 15.12 -3.13 10.25
N ALA A 20 14.17 -3.41 9.35
CA ALA A 20 13.48 -4.69 9.29
C ALA A 20 14.41 -5.83 8.83
N ILE A 21 15.36 -5.55 7.93
CA ILE A 21 16.39 -6.49 7.51
C ILE A 21 17.32 -6.81 8.67
N ASP A 22 17.76 -5.79 9.42
CA ASP A 22 18.61 -5.97 10.61
C ASP A 22 17.92 -6.85 11.67
N TRP A 23 16.60 -6.72 11.80
CA TRP A 23 15.78 -7.56 12.68
C TRP A 23 15.38 -8.91 12.06
N GLN A 24 15.83 -9.23 10.85
CA GLN A 24 15.52 -10.45 10.11
C GLN A 24 14.00 -10.69 9.95
N LEU A 25 13.23 -9.61 9.79
CA LEU A 25 11.80 -9.69 9.54
C LEU A 25 11.52 -10.14 8.11
N THR A 26 10.48 -10.94 7.94
CA THR A 26 10.05 -11.45 6.63
C THR A 26 9.11 -10.51 5.88
N SER A 27 8.51 -9.54 6.58
CA SER A 27 7.54 -8.61 6.00
C SER A 27 7.49 -7.28 6.75
N VAL A 28 7.14 -6.21 6.02
CA VAL A 28 6.92 -4.87 6.57
C VAL A 28 5.59 -4.35 6.01
N SER A 29 4.70 -3.91 6.89
CA SER A 29 3.44 -3.26 6.51
C SER A 29 3.56 -1.75 6.67
N PHE A 30 3.54 -1.02 5.55
CA PHE A 30 3.60 0.45 5.57
C PHE A 30 2.23 1.13 5.77
N GLY A 31 1.17 0.36 6.04
CA GLY A 31 -0.19 0.90 6.17
C GLY A 31 -0.81 1.37 4.85
N ARG A 32 -1.88 2.18 4.93
CA ARG A 32 -2.81 2.44 3.81
C ARG A 32 -2.53 3.71 2.98
N THR A 33 -1.71 4.63 3.48
CA THR A 33 -1.52 5.96 2.86
C THR A 33 -0.35 6.01 1.87
N ALA A 34 -0.37 6.94 0.92
CA ALA A 34 0.72 7.20 -0.05
C ALA A 34 1.13 5.96 -0.89
N LEU A 35 0.30 5.65 -1.88
CA LEU A 35 0.45 4.48 -2.76
C LEU A 35 1.71 4.58 -3.64
N GLU A 36 1.97 5.72 -4.27
CA GLU A 36 3.09 5.87 -5.22
C GLU A 36 4.49 5.65 -4.60
N PRO A 37 4.87 6.26 -3.46
CA PRO A 37 6.20 6.05 -2.89
C PRO A 37 6.46 4.61 -2.46
N LYS A 38 5.41 3.87 -2.06
CA LYS A 38 5.49 2.46 -1.66
C LYS A 38 5.63 1.55 -2.87
N ALA A 39 4.86 1.80 -3.92
CA ALA A 39 5.00 1.09 -5.18
C ALA A 39 6.43 1.21 -5.74
N ASN A 40 7.05 2.39 -5.62
CA ASN A 40 8.43 2.59 -6.06
C ASN A 40 9.47 1.75 -5.30
N LEU A 41 9.15 1.27 -4.08
CA LEU A 41 10.00 0.35 -3.30
C LEU A 41 9.72 -1.12 -3.64
N GLY A 42 8.75 -1.42 -4.50
CA GLY A 42 8.30 -2.76 -4.78
C GLY A 42 7.35 -3.35 -3.73
N ALA A 43 6.71 -2.49 -2.92
CA ALA A 43 5.69 -2.96 -1.98
C ALA A 43 4.46 -3.46 -2.73
N LEU A 44 3.99 -4.66 -2.37
CA LEU A 44 2.80 -5.26 -2.96
C LEU A 44 1.54 -4.70 -2.27
N PRO A 45 0.46 -4.41 -3.02
CA PRO A 45 -0.82 -4.08 -2.42
C PRO A 45 -1.36 -5.28 -1.64
N VAL A 46 -1.92 -5.03 -0.46
CA VAL A 46 -2.55 -6.05 0.37
C VAL A 46 -4.04 -5.72 0.50
N GLU A 47 -4.89 -6.66 0.11
CA GLU A 47 -6.34 -6.51 0.24
C GLU A 47 -6.74 -6.28 1.70
N THR A 48 -7.59 -5.28 1.93
CA THR A 48 -8.07 -4.94 3.27
C THR A 48 -9.59 -4.94 3.28
N PHE A 49 -10.19 -5.58 4.28
CA PHE A 49 -11.64 -5.69 4.41
C PHE A 49 -12.12 -4.91 5.63
N VAL A 50 -13.32 -4.34 5.54
CA VAL A 50 -14.00 -3.69 6.66
C VAL A 50 -15.28 -4.44 6.97
N TRP A 51 -15.41 -4.89 8.22
CA TRP A 51 -16.64 -5.50 8.71
C TRP A 51 -17.48 -4.46 9.45
N ALA A 52 -18.62 -4.09 8.88
CA ALA A 52 -19.56 -3.14 9.48
C ALA A 52 -20.94 -3.79 9.63
N ARG A 53 -21.40 -3.94 10.87
CA ARG A 53 -22.76 -4.41 11.19
C ARG A 53 -23.38 -3.51 12.25
N HIS A 54 -24.54 -2.97 11.94
CA HIS A 54 -25.37 -2.22 12.85
C HIS A 54 -26.59 -3.04 13.30
N ARG A 55 -27.10 -2.75 14.51
CA ARG A 55 -28.28 -3.44 15.07
C ARG A 55 -29.55 -3.14 14.27
N LEU A 56 -29.74 -1.88 13.86
CA LEU A 56 -30.86 -1.47 13.04
C LEU A 56 -30.62 -1.79 11.55
N SER A 57 -31.56 -2.49 10.93
CA SER A 57 -31.53 -2.90 9.51
C SER A 57 -31.43 -1.72 8.54
N MET A 58 -32.10 -0.60 8.86
CA MET A 58 -32.04 0.63 8.04
C MET A 58 -30.61 1.19 7.96
N VAL A 59 -29.87 1.18 9.06
CA VAL A 59 -28.49 1.68 9.10
C VAL A 59 -27.57 0.79 8.26
N ASN A 60 -27.79 -0.53 8.26
CA ASN A 60 -27.05 -1.45 7.38
C ASN A 60 -27.24 -1.13 5.90
N PHE A 61 -28.45 -0.70 5.51
CA PHE A 61 -28.72 -0.28 4.13
C PHE A 61 -27.93 0.99 3.75
N PHE A 62 -27.90 1.98 4.63
CA PHE A 62 -27.12 3.21 4.41
C PHE A 62 -25.61 2.94 4.35
N ILE A 63 -25.08 2.12 5.26
CA ILE A 63 -23.67 1.71 5.27
C ILE A 63 -23.30 1.09 3.92
N ARG A 64 -24.08 0.11 3.43
CA ARG A 64 -23.80 -0.53 2.14
C ARG A 64 -23.78 0.46 0.97
N LYS A 65 -24.70 1.42 0.93
CA LYS A 65 -24.71 2.45 -0.12
C LYS A 65 -23.52 3.41 0.00
N LEU A 66 -23.17 3.81 1.21
CA LEU A 66 -22.06 4.73 1.44
C LEU A 66 -20.74 4.09 1.00
N PHE A 67 -20.46 2.86 1.45
CA PHE A 67 -19.21 2.15 1.11
C PHE A 67 -19.05 1.89 -0.39
N ARG A 68 -20.13 1.68 -1.14
CA ARG A 68 -20.07 1.50 -2.60
C ARG A 68 -19.61 2.76 -3.34
N ASN A 69 -19.79 3.93 -2.75
CA ASN A 69 -19.51 5.21 -3.37
C ASN A 69 -18.19 5.83 -2.88
N ILE A 70 -17.44 5.14 -2.02
CA ILE A 70 -16.15 5.64 -1.55
C ILE A 70 -15.15 5.43 -2.70
N PRO A 71 -14.55 6.51 -3.25
CA PRO A 71 -13.51 6.36 -4.25
C PRO A 71 -12.30 5.70 -3.60
N PHE A 72 -11.75 4.69 -4.28
CA PHE A 72 -10.48 4.09 -3.92
C PHE A 72 -9.53 4.21 -5.12
N GLU A 73 -8.25 4.46 -4.83
CA GLU A 73 -7.20 4.48 -5.84
C GLU A 73 -6.56 3.09 -5.92
N ASP A 74 -6.41 2.56 -7.13
CA ASP A 74 -5.68 1.33 -7.36
C ASP A 74 -4.18 1.59 -7.19
N ALA A 75 -3.52 0.75 -6.39
CA ALA A 75 -2.08 0.83 -6.22
C ALA A 75 -1.39 0.47 -7.54
N PRO A 76 -0.50 1.32 -8.09
CA PRO A 76 0.23 0.96 -9.30
C PRO A 76 1.20 -0.19 -8.99
N GLU A 77 1.11 -1.29 -9.75
CA GLU A 77 2.09 -2.37 -9.65
C GLU A 77 3.43 -1.93 -10.25
N ARG A 78 4.43 -1.73 -9.39
CA ARG A 78 5.81 -1.44 -9.81
C ARG A 78 6.74 -2.46 -9.20
N ASN A 79 7.52 -3.11 -10.04
CA ASN A 79 8.56 -4.03 -9.61
C ASN A 79 9.88 -3.27 -9.52
N ALA A 80 10.49 -3.22 -8.33
CA ALA A 80 11.82 -2.64 -8.14
C ALA A 80 12.93 -3.49 -8.79
N ARG A 81 12.65 -4.76 -9.11
CA ARG A 81 13.58 -5.66 -9.79
C ARG A 81 13.52 -5.43 -11.30
N LYS A 82 14.68 -5.27 -11.93
CA LYS A 82 14.82 -5.26 -13.39
C LYS A 82 14.30 -6.60 -13.91
N LYS A 83 13.33 -6.59 -14.85
CA LYS A 83 12.94 -7.80 -15.59
C LYS A 83 14.18 -8.31 -16.32
N VAL A 84 14.75 -9.42 -15.87
CA VAL A 84 15.76 -10.14 -16.63
C VAL A 84 15.02 -10.75 -17.81
N ALA A 85 15.36 -10.34 -19.04
CA ALA A 85 14.81 -10.97 -20.23
C ALA A 85 15.14 -12.47 -20.18
N PRO A 86 14.22 -13.37 -20.58
CA PRO A 86 14.56 -14.79 -20.68
C PRO A 86 15.75 -14.92 -21.63
N GLN A 87 16.87 -15.42 -21.10
CA GLN A 87 17.99 -15.86 -21.93
C GLN A 87 17.47 -17.06 -22.71
N GLY A 88 17.37 -16.89 -24.03
CA GLY A 88 16.85 -17.91 -24.94
C GLY A 88 17.59 -19.23 -24.81
N GLU A 89 16.83 -20.31 -24.95
CA GLU A 89 17.31 -21.62 -25.38
C GLU A 89 17.54 -21.62 -26.90
#